data_AF-A0A532C8W5-F1
#
_entry.id   AF-A0A532C8W5-F1
#
_cell.length_a   1.000
_cell.length_b   1.000
_cell.length_c   1.000
_cell.angle_alpha   90.00
_cell.angle_beta   90.00
_cell.angle_gamma   90.00
#
_symmetry.space_group_name_H-M   'P 1'
#
loop_
_entity.id
_entity.type
_entity.pdbx_description
1 polymer ?
#
loop_
_entity_poly.entity_id
_entity_poly.type
_entity_poly.pdbx_seq_one_letter_code
_entity_poly.pdbx_strand_id
1 'polypeptide(L)' 'MIKQSAHSLKGMVACFGARLAQERAAEMEGLGKAGDVTNTSTLLPQLQLEFARVMNCLTGADWRGMN' A
#
# COMPACT_ATOMS: atom_id res chain seq x y z
N MET A 1 -7.36 0.93 -14.48
CA MET A 1 -7.81 0.80 -13.08
C MET A 1 -6.65 0.62 -12.11
N ILE A 2 -5.75 -0.35 -12.31
CA ILE A 2 -4.59 -0.62 -11.42
C ILE A 2 -3.77 0.64 -11.10
N LYS A 3 -3.35 1.41 -12.13
CA LYS A 3 -2.63 2.68 -11.94
C LYS A 3 -3.35 3.61 -10.96
N GLN A 4 -4.63 3.87 -11.20
CA GLN A 4 -5.41 4.85 -10.43
C GLN A 4 -5.59 4.37 -8.98
N SER A 5 -5.93 3.10 -8.79
CA SER A 5 -6.08 2.50 -7.47
C SER A 5 -4.77 2.51 -6.68
N ALA A 6 -3.65 2.15 -7.32
CA ALA A 6 -2.33 2.18 -6.71
C ALA A 6 -1.89 3.61 -6.35
N HIS A 7 -2.19 4.59 -7.21
CA HIS A 7 -1.93 6.00 -6.94
C HIS A 7 -2.68 6.51 -5.70
N SER A 8 -3.98 6.23 -5.62
CA SER A 8 -4.80 6.61 -4.45
C SER A 8 -4.32 5.93 -3.17
N LEU A 9 -4.02 4.63 -3.25
CA LEU A 9 -3.51 3.87 -2.10
C LEU A 9 -2.16 4.39 -1.63
N LYS A 10 -1.24 4.69 -2.55
CA LYS A 10 0.08 5.29 -2.25
C LYS A 10 -0.07 6.58 -1.45
N GLY A 11 -0.99 7.47 -1.86
CA GLY A 11 -1.27 8.71 -1.12
C GLY A 11 -1.81 8.43 0.27
N MET A 12 -2.76 7.52 0.38
CA MET A 12 -3.38 7.14 1.66
C MET A 12 -2.36 6.61 2.68
N VAL A 13 -1.53 5.65 2.28
CA VAL A 13 -0.55 5.03 3.18
C VAL A 13 0.62 5.97 3.52
N ALA A 14 0.91 6.94 2.64
CA ALA A 14 1.89 8.00 2.91
C ALA A 14 1.46 8.91 4.08
N CYS A 15 0.15 9.19 4.23
CA CYS A 15 -0.38 9.98 5.35
C CYS A 15 -0.08 9.35 6.73
N PHE A 16 0.13 8.04 6.78
CA PHE A 16 0.44 7.31 8.01
C PHE A 16 1.95 7.00 8.18
N GLY A 17 2.81 7.54 7.29
CA GLY A 17 4.24 7.24 7.30
C GLY A 17 4.57 5.77 6.98
N ALA A 18 3.64 5.02 6.41
CA ALA A 18 3.79 3.59 6.12
C ALA A 18 4.65 3.36 4.86
N ARG A 19 5.95 3.57 5.01
CA ARG A 19 6.91 3.66 3.90
C ARG A 19 6.95 2.42 3.00
N LEU A 20 6.94 1.22 3.58
CA LEU A 20 6.93 -0.02 2.79
C LEU A 20 5.65 -0.17 1.95
N ALA A 21 4.48 0.16 2.51
CA ALA A 21 3.22 0.16 1.77
C ALA A 21 3.23 1.21 0.65
N GLN A 22 3.81 2.39 0.92
CA GLN A 22 3.95 3.46 -0.06
C GLN A 22 4.84 3.04 -1.25
N GLU A 23 5.98 2.42 -0.97
CA GLU A 23 6.93 1.93 -1.98
C GLU A 23 6.27 0.86 -2.87
N ARG A 24 5.60 -0.12 -2.26
CA ARG A 24 4.88 -1.18 -3.01
C ARG A 24 3.70 -0.65 -3.82
N ALA A 25 2.98 0.34 -3.31
CA ALA A 25 1.92 1.01 -4.08
C ALA A 25 2.49 1.84 -5.25
N ALA A 26 3.66 2.47 -5.08
CA ALA A 26 4.34 3.18 -6.16
C ALA A 26 4.83 2.24 -7.28
N GLU A 27 5.40 1.08 -6.91
CA GLU A 27 5.76 0.03 -7.87
C GLU A 27 4.53 -0.46 -8.64
N MET A 28 3.39 -0.65 -7.97
CA MET A 28 2.15 -1.09 -8.62
C MET A 28 1.55 -0.02 -9.54
N GLU A 29 1.67 1.26 -9.16
CA GLU A 29 1.34 2.37 -10.05
C GLU A 29 2.22 2.38 -11.30
N GLY A 30 3.52 2.06 -11.15
CA GLY A 30 4.48 1.92 -12.23
C GLY A 30 4.11 0.82 -13.22
N LEU A 31 3.79 -0.38 -12.73
CA LEU A 31 3.29 -1.49 -13.56
C LEU A 31 2.03 -1.09 -14.34
N GLY A 32 1.09 -0.42 -13.65
CA GLY A 32 -0.12 0.09 -14.28
C GLY A 32 0.12 1.18 -15.33
N LYS A 33 1.22 1.94 -15.25
CA LYS A 33 1.64 2.91 -16.27
C LYS A 33 2.30 2.24 -17.47
N ALA A 34 3.11 1.21 -17.23
CA ALA A 34 3.81 0.47 -18.28
C ALA A 34 2.87 -0.44 -19.08
N GLY A 35 1.67 -0.74 -18.55
CA GLY A 35 0.79 -1.75 -19.14
C GLY A 35 1.30 -3.18 -18.97
N ASP A 36 2.37 -3.36 -18.18
CA ASP A 36 2.95 -4.67 -17.87
C ASP A 36 2.42 -5.16 -16.52
N VAL A 37 1.52 -6.14 -16.58
CA VAL A 37 0.90 -6.74 -15.39
C VAL A 37 1.59 -8.03 -14.95
N THR A 38 2.65 -8.46 -15.64
CA THR A 38 3.31 -9.76 -15.40
C THR A 38 3.82 -9.89 -13.97
N ASN A 39 4.35 -8.80 -13.41
CA ASN A 39 4.88 -8.75 -12.05
C ASN A 39 3.83 -8.48 -10.97
N THR A 40 2.57 -8.25 -11.35
CA THR A 40 1.48 -7.94 -10.39
C THR A 40 1.20 -9.13 -9.46
N SER A 41 1.37 -10.37 -9.94
CA SER A 41 1.17 -11.60 -9.16
C SER A 41 2.10 -11.70 -7.95
N THR A 42 3.30 -11.12 -8.04
CA THR A 42 4.29 -11.09 -6.95
C THR A 42 4.13 -9.85 -6.09
N LEU A 43 3.78 -8.71 -6.70
CA LEU A 43 3.69 -7.43 -6.01
C LEU A 43 2.41 -7.27 -5.19
N LEU A 44 1.29 -7.81 -5.67
CA LEU A 44 -0.01 -7.69 -5.00
C LEU A 44 -0.02 -8.32 -3.58
N PRO A 45 0.47 -9.56 -3.37
CA PRO A 45 0.56 -10.12 -2.02
C PRO A 45 1.43 -9.31 -1.06
N GLN A 46 2.53 -8.73 -1.55
CA GLN A 46 3.41 -7.88 -0.74
C GLN A 46 2.70 -6.60 -0.32
N LEU A 47 2.03 -5.93 -1.25
CA LEU A 47 1.25 -4.73 -0.97
C LEU A 47 0.10 -5.02 0.02
N GLN A 48 -0.57 -6.16 -0.13
CA GLN A 48 -1.61 -6.62 0.80
C GLN A 48 -1.06 -6.84 2.21
N LEU A 49 0.12 -7.47 2.33
CA LEU A 49 0.77 -7.68 3.62
C LEU A 49 1.11 -6.37 4.32
N GLU A 50 1.72 -5.41 3.61
CA GLU A 50 2.04 -4.11 4.20
C GLU A 50 0.78 -3.33 4.57
N PHE A 51 -0.26 -3.39 3.75
CA PHE A 51 -1.54 -2.77 4.08
C PHE A 51 -2.19 -3.40 5.32
N ALA A 52 -2.13 -4.73 5.46
CA ALA A 52 -2.62 -5.42 6.65
C ALA A 52 -1.85 -4.98 7.92
N ARG A 53 -0.54 -4.75 7.83
CA ARG A 53 0.25 -4.21 8.95
C ARG A 53 -0.20 -2.81 9.36
N VAL A 54 -0.44 -1.93 8.38
CA VAL A 54 -0.99 -0.58 8.64
C VAL A 54 -2.34 -0.68 9.33
N MET A 55 -3.25 -1.51 8.81
CA MET A 55 -4.58 -1.67 9.38
C MET A 55 -4.53 -2.28 10.79
N ASN A 56 -3.67 -3.26 11.04
CA ASN A 56 -3.47 -3.83 12.38
C ASN A 56 -2.96 -2.78 13.38
N CYS A 57 -2.08 -1.87 12.97
CA CYS A 57 -1.64 -0.76 13.80
C CYS A 57 -2.80 0.20 14.12
N LEU A 58 -3.57 0.59 13.09
CA LEU A 58 -4.69 1.53 13.23
C LEU A 58 -5.91 0.96 13.98
N THR A 59 -6.06 -0.36 13.99
CA THR A 59 -7.21 -1.03 14.63
C THR A 59 -6.85 -1.74 15.93
N GLY A 60 -5.56 -1.97 16.19
CA GLY A 60 -5.04 -2.51 17.44
C GLY A 60 -5.25 -1.54 18.60
N ALA A 61 -5.31 -2.07 19.83
CA ALA A 61 -5.62 -1.29 21.04
C ALA A 61 -4.62 -0.16 21.37
N ASP A 62 -3.46 -0.10 20.70
CA ASP A 62 -2.36 0.81 21.00
C ASP A 62 -2.63 2.27 20.61
N TRP A 63 -3.43 2.54 19.57
CA TRP A 63 -3.70 3.94 19.17
C TRP A 63 -4.56 4.69 20.19
N ARG A 64 -5.34 3.99 21.03
CA ARG A 64 -6.16 4.60 22.09
C ARG A 64 -5.34 5.01 23.33
N GLY A 65 -4.09 4.57 23.44
CA GLY A 65 -3.18 4.88 24.55
C GLY A 65 -2.19 6.01 24.25
N MET A 66 -2.24 6.62 23.06
CA MET A 66 -1.29 7.66 22.63
C MET A 66 -1.81 9.10 22.84
N ASN A 67 -2.82 9.31 23.69
CA ASN A 67 -3.27 10.64 24.14
C ASN A 67 -2.72 10.96 25.53
#